data_AF-A0A814Y4M4-F1
#
_entry.id   AF-A0A814Y4M4-F1
#
_cell.length_a   1.000
_cell.length_b   1.000
_cell.length_c   1.000
_cell.angle_alpha   90.00
_cell.angle_beta   90.00
_cell.angle_gamma   90.00
#
_symmetry.space_group_name_H-M   'P 1'
#
loop_
_entity.id
_entity.type
_entity.pdbx_description
1 polymer ?
#
loop_
_entity_poly.entity_id
_entity_poly.type
_entity_poly.pdbx_seq_one_letter_code
_entity_poly.pdbx_strand_id
1 'polypeptide(L)'
;MQANHHKRPSITNTIEYGPIKIRQNRKPAPTIATGRRPKSLVLDGNEAIKREQRREKNREVARKLKEKRKLFEEQLDQQLKDLVEENFNLQNYLQQLENKKQILQQEINNLSTDPLDELSSYTTEDIVLFFEEYSNEPDTHNKSAIEIIHDLNLNIISNSVKHN
;
A
#
# COMPACT_ATOMS: atom_id res chain seq x y z
N MET A 1 1.57 60.62 -6.48
CA MET A 1 2.06 59.47 -5.70
C MET A 1 3.01 58.68 -6.59
N GLN A 2 4.33 58.78 -6.39
CA GLN A 2 5.32 58.08 -7.23
C GLN A 2 5.69 56.74 -6.60
N ALA A 3 5.57 55.66 -7.37
CA ALA A 3 5.93 54.31 -6.95
C ALA A 3 7.46 54.14 -6.93
N ASN A 4 8.00 53.83 -5.75
CA ASN A 4 9.42 53.48 -5.58
C ASN A 4 9.70 52.08 -6.16
N HIS A 5 10.01 52.03 -7.45
CA HIS A 5 10.52 50.82 -8.10
C HIS A 5 11.85 50.39 -7.46
N HIS A 6 11.84 49.25 -6.77
CA HIS A 6 13.04 48.60 -6.29
C HIS A 6 13.81 48.05 -7.50
N LYS A 7 14.85 48.76 -7.95
CA LYS A 7 15.74 48.31 -9.03
C LYS A 7 16.40 46.98 -8.63
N ARG A 8 16.20 45.93 -9.43
CA ARG A 8 16.93 44.66 -9.28
C ARG A 8 18.43 44.93 -9.49
N PRO A 9 19.32 44.27 -8.73
CA PRO A 9 20.75 44.59 -8.79
C PRO A 9 21.38 44.17 -10.13
N SER A 10 22.25 45.06 -10.64
CA SER A 10 23.14 44.85 -11.78
C SER A 10 24.09 43.65 -11.56
N ILE A 11 24.36 42.90 -12.64
CA ILE A 11 25.19 41.67 -12.71
C ILE A 11 26.69 41.93 -12.44
N THR A 12 27.09 43.20 -12.34
CA THR A 12 28.49 43.67 -12.35
C THR A 12 29.36 43.31 -11.12
N ASN A 13 28.83 42.61 -10.11
CA ASN A 13 29.57 42.30 -8.87
C ASN A 13 29.90 40.80 -8.74
N THR A 14 30.52 40.22 -9.75
CA THR A 14 30.95 38.81 -9.76
C THR A 14 32.48 38.78 -9.89
N ILE A 15 33.18 38.13 -8.95
CA ILE A 15 34.61 37.82 -9.11
C ILE A 15 34.72 36.41 -9.68
N GLU A 16 35.62 36.22 -10.62
CA GLU A 16 35.96 34.91 -11.18
C GLU A 16 37.30 34.42 -10.57
N TYR A 17 37.29 33.20 -10.05
CA TYR A 17 38.47 32.46 -9.62
C TYR A 17 38.59 31.21 -10.50
N GLY A 18 39.24 31.35 -11.65
CA GLY A 18 39.30 30.28 -12.65
C GLY A 18 37.90 29.89 -13.15
N PRO A 19 37.52 28.59 -13.17
CA PRO A 19 36.20 28.17 -13.66
C PRO A 19 35.03 28.53 -12.72
N ILE A 20 35.32 29.04 -11.51
CA ILE A 20 34.31 29.34 -10.50
C ILE A 20 34.00 30.84 -10.48
N LYS A 21 32.72 31.18 -10.66
CA LYS A 21 32.22 32.56 -10.57
C LYS A 21 31.52 32.77 -9.24
N ILE A 22 32.06 33.64 -8.39
CA ILE A 22 31.51 33.94 -7.05
C ILE A 22 30.92 35.35 -7.07
N ARG A 23 29.65 35.47 -6.68
CA ARG A 23 29.04 36.78 -6.44
C ARG A 23 29.67 37.39 -5.19
N GLN A 24 30.24 38.58 -5.30
CA GLN A 24 30.77 39.27 -4.12
C GLN A 24 29.63 39.53 -3.14
N ASN A 25 29.78 39.02 -1.92
CA ASN A 25 28.93 39.43 -0.82
C ASN A 25 29.06 40.94 -0.66
N ARG A 26 27.92 41.64 -0.70
CA ARG A 26 27.88 43.08 -0.40
C ARG A 26 28.51 43.28 0.97
N LYS A 27 29.37 44.29 1.11
CA LYS A 27 29.71 44.80 2.44
C LYS A 27 28.37 45.07 3.15
N PRO A 28 28.14 44.56 4.38
CA PRO A 28 26.93 44.87 5.10
C PRO A 28 26.76 46.39 5.10
N ALA A 29 25.52 46.87 4.93
CA ALA A 29 25.25 48.30 5.05
C ALA A 29 25.88 48.78 6.36
N PRO A 30 26.56 49.94 6.39
CA PRO A 30 27.22 50.44 7.59
C PRO A 30 26.18 50.47 8.72
N THR A 31 26.26 49.48 9.59
CA THR A 31 25.40 49.39 10.76
C THR A 31 25.96 50.44 11.70
N ILE A 32 25.31 51.61 11.72
CA ILE A 32 25.50 52.68 12.72
C ILE A 32 25.84 51.98 14.04
N ALA A 33 27.06 52.19 14.56
CA ALA A 33 27.64 51.42 15.67
C ALA A 33 26.58 50.77 16.59
N THR A 34 26.45 49.44 16.51
CA THR A 34 25.52 48.56 17.25
C THR A 34 24.01 48.60 16.94
N GLY A 35 23.43 49.58 16.23
CA GLY A 35 22.04 49.55 15.71
C GLY A 35 20.89 49.23 16.70
N ARG A 36 21.20 49.05 18.00
CA ARG A 36 20.30 48.59 19.05
C ARG A 36 19.88 49.81 19.85
N ARG A 37 18.69 50.33 19.57
CA ARG A 37 18.10 51.38 20.40
C ARG A 37 17.95 50.84 21.83
N PRO A 38 18.36 51.59 22.88
CA PRO A 38 18.24 51.12 24.25
C PRO A 38 16.77 50.88 24.60
N LYS A 39 16.50 49.84 25.43
CA LYS A 39 15.14 49.42 25.79
C LYS A 39 14.34 50.54 26.49
N SER A 40 15.04 51.48 27.13
CA SER A 40 14.50 52.67 27.80
C SER A 40 14.14 53.83 26.86
N LEU A 41 14.46 53.75 25.57
CA LEU A 41 14.11 54.79 24.61
C LEU A 41 12.61 54.76 24.32
N VAL A 42 11.89 55.73 24.89
CA VAL A 42 10.50 56.01 24.54
C VAL A 42 10.51 56.51 23.09
N LEU A 43 9.82 55.78 22.20
CA LEU A 43 9.57 56.26 20.85
C LEU A 43 8.34 57.12 20.88
N ASP A 44 8.39 58.28 20.25
CA ASP A 44 7.27 59.22 20.24
C ASP A 44 6.56 59.26 18.89
N GLY A 45 5.28 59.62 18.94
CA GLY A 45 4.41 59.86 17.77
C GLY A 45 4.38 58.71 16.75
N ASN A 46 4.73 59.04 15.49
CA ASN A 46 4.60 58.13 14.34
C ASN A 46 5.43 56.85 14.45
N GLU A 47 6.58 56.87 15.14
CA GLU A 47 7.39 55.66 15.30
C GLU A 47 6.78 54.67 16.30
N ALA A 48 6.09 55.16 17.33
CA ALA A 48 5.36 54.34 18.29
C ALA A 48 4.20 53.60 17.62
N ILE A 49 3.41 54.31 16.81
CA ILE A 49 2.29 53.75 16.04
C ILE A 49 2.78 52.65 15.07
N LYS A 50 3.86 52.90 14.33
CA LYS A 50 4.46 51.90 13.43
C LYS A 50 5.00 50.67 14.17
N ARG A 51 5.45 50.83 15.42
CA ARG A 51 5.89 49.71 16.27
C ARG A 51 4.69 48.89 16.74
N GLU A 52 3.62 49.56 17.16
CA GLU A 52 2.38 48.91 17.59
C GLU A 52 1.72 48.12 16.45
N GLN A 53 1.60 48.72 15.26
CA GLN A 53 1.10 48.03 14.07
C GLN A 53 1.93 46.79 13.72
N ARG A 54 3.27 46.86 13.87
CA ARG A 54 4.15 45.70 13.68
C ARG A 54 3.90 44.61 14.71
N ARG A 55 3.69 44.99 15.97
CA ARG A 55 3.35 44.03 17.04
C ARG A 55 2.01 43.38 16.79
N GLU A 56 0.99 44.14 16.37
CA GLU A 56 -0.33 43.58 16.05
C GLU A 56 -0.26 42.61 14.87
N LYS A 57 0.41 42.99 13.78
CA LYS A 57 0.64 42.07 12.64
C LYS A 57 1.38 40.81 13.07
N ASN A 58 2.40 40.93 13.92
CA ASN A 58 3.15 39.77 14.42
C ASN A 58 2.26 38.86 15.28
N ARG A 59 1.42 39.45 16.15
CA ARG A 59 0.41 38.70 16.93
C ARG A 59 -0.55 37.93 16.02
N GLU A 60 -1.08 38.58 14.99
CA GLU A 60 -1.99 37.95 14.03
C GLU A 60 -1.31 36.81 13.26
N VAL A 61 -0.10 37.02 12.76
CA VAL A 61 0.69 35.98 12.07
C VAL A 61 0.95 34.79 13.01
N ALA A 62 1.30 35.05 14.27
CA ALA A 62 1.52 33.99 15.25
C ALA A 62 0.24 33.21 15.56
N ARG A 63 -0.93 33.88 15.64
CA ARG A 63 -2.23 33.20 15.79
C ARG A 63 -2.52 32.30 14.58
N LYS A 64 -2.42 32.83 13.37
CA LYS A 64 -2.62 32.06 12.13
C LYS A 64 -1.66 30.88 12.02
N LEU A 65 -0.41 31.05 12.45
CA LEU A 65 0.56 29.95 12.46
C LEU A 65 0.14 28.84 13.43
N LYS A 66 -0.32 29.20 14.63
CA LYS A 66 -0.84 28.22 15.60
C LYS A 66 -2.08 27.50 15.09
N GLU A 67 -3.02 28.23 14.50
CA GLU A 67 -4.23 27.65 13.89
C GLU A 67 -3.87 26.68 12.77
N LYS A 68 -2.97 27.07 11.84
CA LYS A 68 -2.50 26.17 10.78
C LYS A 68 -1.83 24.93 11.33
N ARG A 69 -0.95 25.09 12.33
CA ARG A 69 -0.26 23.95 12.95
C ARG A 69 -1.27 22.98 13.57
N LYS A 70 -2.25 23.49 14.30
CA LYS A 70 -3.32 22.69 14.89
C LYS A 70 -4.11 21.93 13.81
N LEU A 71 -4.47 22.59 12.71
CA LEU A 71 -5.16 21.95 11.59
C LEU A 71 -4.33 20.83 10.97
N PHE A 72 -3.02 21.04 10.78
CA PHE A 72 -2.12 20.00 10.28
C PHE A 72 -2.00 18.82 11.25
N GLU A 73 -1.92 19.09 12.55
CA GLU A 73 -1.91 18.05 13.59
C GLU A 73 -3.22 17.23 13.55
N GLU A 74 -4.38 17.89 13.48
CA GLU A 74 -5.69 17.22 13.35
C GLU A 74 -5.80 16.39 12.07
N GLN A 75 -5.28 16.89 10.93
CA GLN A 75 -5.25 16.14 9.67
C GLN A 75 -4.37 14.90 9.75
N LEU A 76 -3.19 15.01 10.35
CA LEU A 76 -2.29 13.88 10.55
C LEU A 76 -2.89 12.83 11.49
N ASP A 77 -3.55 13.27 12.57
CA ASP A 77 -4.24 12.39 13.51
C ASP A 77 -5.39 11.64 12.82
N GLN A 78 -6.14 12.30 11.93
CA GLN A 78 -7.18 11.64 11.15
C GLN A 78 -6.59 10.63 10.18
N GLN A 79 -5.54 11.00 9.43
CA GLN A 79 -4.86 10.08 8.52
C GLN A 79 -4.31 8.85 9.25
N LEU A 80 -3.76 9.03 10.45
CA LEU A 80 -3.29 7.92 11.27
C LEU A 80 -4.43 6.97 11.63
N LYS A 81 -5.59 7.50 12.05
CA LYS A 81 -6.76 6.68 12.38
C LYS A 81 -7.24 5.89 11.17
N ASP A 82 -7.36 6.54 10.02
CA ASP A 82 -7.81 5.91 8.78
C ASP A 82 -6.85 4.78 8.38
N LEU A 83 -5.54 5.02 8.45
CA LEU A 83 -4.52 4.01 8.15
C LEU A 83 -4.51 2.85 9.15
N VAL A 84 -4.76 3.11 10.44
CA VAL A 84 -4.86 2.05 11.46
C VAL A 84 -6.08 1.17 11.20
N GLU A 85 -7.22 1.77 10.87
CA GLU A 85 -8.44 1.04 10.52
C GLU A 85 -8.25 0.21 9.25
N GLU A 86 -7.66 0.79 8.20
CA GLU A 86 -7.34 0.08 6.97
C GLU A 86 -6.40 -1.10 7.23
N ASN A 87 -5.34 -0.89 8.02
CA ASN A 87 -4.40 -1.95 8.38
C ASN A 87 -5.10 -3.10 9.12
N PHE A 88 -5.95 -2.77 10.11
CA PHE A 88 -6.74 -3.76 10.83
C PHE A 88 -7.65 -4.57 9.90
N ASN A 89 -8.34 -3.90 8.97
CA ASN A 89 -9.21 -4.56 7.99
C ASN A 89 -8.42 -5.49 7.06
N LEU A 90 -7.25 -5.05 6.58
CA LEU A 90 -6.36 -5.85 5.74
C LEU A 90 -5.81 -7.07 6.49
N GLN A 91 -5.43 -6.91 7.76
CA GLN A 91 -4.96 -8.03 8.59
C GLN A 91 -6.07 -9.09 8.79
N ASN A 92 -7.30 -8.65 9.07
CA ASN A 92 -8.44 -9.56 9.18
C ASN A 92 -8.70 -10.30 7.87
N TYR A 93 -8.62 -9.60 6.73
CA TYR A 93 -8.81 -10.22 5.43
C TYR A 93 -7.71 -11.24 5.10
N LEU A 94 -6.46 -10.91 5.42
CA LEU A 94 -5.32 -11.82 5.28
C LEU A 94 -5.54 -13.09 6.12
N GLN A 95 -5.94 -12.94 7.38
CA GLN A 95 -6.25 -14.08 8.25
C GLN A 95 -7.37 -14.96 7.67
N GLN A 96 -8.44 -14.36 7.12
CA GLN A 96 -9.51 -15.11 6.46
C GLN A 96 -9.00 -15.90 5.25
N LEU A 97 -8.13 -15.32 4.44
CA LEU A 97 -7.52 -15.99 3.29
C LEU A 97 -6.59 -17.13 3.71
N GLU A 98 -5.79 -16.94 4.76
CA GLU A 98 -4.94 -18.00 5.32
C GLU A 98 -5.77 -19.19 5.82
N ASN A 99 -6.86 -18.92 6.55
CA ASN A 99 -7.77 -19.97 7.00
C ASN A 99 -8.37 -20.74 5.82
N LYS A 100 -8.85 -20.04 4.78
CA LYS A 100 -9.39 -20.68 3.57
C LYS A 100 -8.33 -21.51 2.86
N LYS A 101 -7.09 -20.99 2.73
CA LYS A 101 -5.98 -21.73 2.14
C LYS A 101 -5.70 -23.02 2.92
N GLN A 102 -5.68 -22.97 4.25
CA GLN A 102 -5.47 -24.15 5.08
C GLN A 102 -6.56 -25.21 4.88
N ILE A 103 -7.83 -24.79 4.83
CA ILE A 103 -8.97 -25.69 4.57
C ILE A 103 -8.79 -26.39 3.22
N LEU A 104 -8.53 -25.63 2.15
CA LEU A 104 -8.33 -26.20 0.81
C LEU A 104 -7.12 -27.13 0.75
N GLN A 105 -6.04 -26.82 1.46
CA GLN A 105 -4.88 -27.70 1.56
C GLN A 105 -5.20 -29.01 2.29
N GLN A 106 -6.01 -28.96 3.35
CA GLN A 106 -6.48 -30.16 4.04
C GLN A 106 -7.38 -31.01 3.13
N GLU A 107 -8.30 -30.39 2.39
CA GLU A 107 -9.14 -31.07 1.42
C GLU A 107 -8.30 -31.78 0.35
N ILE A 108 -7.33 -31.09 -0.25
CA ILE A 108 -6.40 -31.70 -1.23
C ILE A 108 -5.67 -32.90 -0.62
N ASN A 109 -5.15 -32.76 0.59
CA ASN A 109 -4.44 -33.85 1.25
C ASN A 109 -5.36 -35.06 1.49
N ASN A 110 -6.61 -34.83 1.91
CA ASN A 110 -7.59 -35.88 2.13
C ASN A 110 -8.01 -36.58 0.82
N LEU A 111 -8.15 -35.83 -0.30
CA LEU A 111 -8.40 -36.42 -1.61
C LEU A 111 -7.18 -37.18 -2.16
N SER A 112 -5.97 -36.74 -1.82
CA SER A 112 -4.74 -37.39 -2.24
C SER A 112 -4.43 -38.67 -1.44
N THR A 113 -5.18 -38.96 -0.37
CA THR A 113 -5.04 -40.16 0.45
C THR A 113 -6.01 -41.30 0.11
N ASP A 114 -6.79 -41.21 -0.97
CA ASP A 114 -7.58 -42.35 -1.46
C ASP A 114 -6.69 -43.43 -2.13
N PRO A 115 -7.01 -44.73 -1.96
CA PRO A 115 -6.06 -45.83 -2.06
C PRO A 115 -5.85 -46.29 -3.51
N LEU A 116 -5.07 -45.53 -4.28
CA LEU A 116 -4.49 -46.07 -5.52
C LEU A 116 -3.38 -47.11 -5.25
N ASP A 117 -2.91 -47.21 -4.01
CA ASP A 117 -1.95 -48.24 -3.60
C ASP A 117 -2.60 -49.64 -3.37
N GLU A 118 -3.93 -49.74 -3.28
CA GLU A 118 -4.61 -51.05 -3.17
C GLU A 118 -4.92 -51.72 -4.52
N LEU A 119 -4.79 -51.00 -5.66
CA LEU A 119 -4.85 -51.63 -6.98
C LEU A 119 -3.48 -52.11 -7.51
N SER A 120 -2.39 -51.71 -6.87
CA SER A 120 -1.04 -52.18 -7.22
C SER A 120 -0.75 -53.60 -6.71
N SER A 121 -1.58 -54.17 -5.83
CA SER A 121 -1.38 -55.52 -5.27
C SER A 121 -2.10 -56.63 -6.04
N TYR A 122 -3.00 -56.30 -6.96
CA TYR A 122 -3.57 -57.31 -7.85
C TYR A 122 -2.58 -57.59 -8.97
N THR A 123 -2.02 -58.79 -8.96
CA THR A 123 -1.21 -59.25 -10.08
C THR A 123 -2.13 -59.52 -11.27
N THR A 124 -1.59 -59.46 -12.49
CA THR A 124 -2.33 -59.83 -13.70
C THR A 124 -2.94 -61.23 -13.62
N GLU A 125 -2.42 -62.12 -12.76
CA GLU A 125 -2.95 -63.46 -12.54
C GLU A 125 -4.28 -63.44 -11.77
N ASP A 126 -4.46 -62.52 -10.81
CA ASP A 126 -5.69 -62.38 -10.03
C ASP A 126 -6.85 -61.85 -10.89
N ILE A 127 -6.54 -60.99 -11.85
CA ILE A 127 -7.52 -60.43 -12.81
C ILE A 127 -7.95 -61.50 -13.83
N VAL A 128 -7.04 -62.39 -14.23
CA VAL A 128 -7.34 -63.46 -15.19
C VAL A 128 -8.23 -64.54 -14.56
N LEU A 129 -7.99 -64.91 -13.29
CA LEU A 129 -8.83 -65.88 -12.58
C LEU A 129 -10.28 -65.39 -12.39
N PHE A 130 -10.47 -64.09 -12.14
CA PHE A 130 -11.80 -63.50 -12.05
C PHE A 130 -12.54 -63.52 -13.39
N PHE A 131 -11.84 -63.41 -14.52
CA PHE A 131 -12.43 -63.50 -15.87
C PHE A 131 -12.70 -64.95 -16.30
N GLU A 132 -11.89 -65.91 -15.88
CA GLU A 132 -12.12 -67.34 -16.18
C GLU A 132 -13.34 -67.91 -15.45
N GLU A 133 -13.67 -67.41 -14.25
CA GLU A 133 -14.84 -67.84 -13.49
C GLU A 133 -16.16 -67.35 -14.11
N TYR A 134 -16.14 -66.21 -14.82
CA TYR A 134 -17.31 -65.64 -15.52
C TYR A 134 -17.57 -66.22 -16.92
N SER A 135 -16.64 -66.98 -17.50
CA SER A 135 -16.78 -67.49 -18.88
C SER A 135 -17.49 -68.85 -18.98
N ASN A 136 -18.00 -69.40 -17.87
CA ASN A 136 -18.66 -70.72 -17.84
C ASN A 136 -20.18 -70.68 -17.58
N GLU A 137 -20.82 -69.51 -17.47
CA GLU A 137 -22.29 -69.43 -17.47
C GLU A 137 -22.84 -69.23 -18.89
N PRO A 138 -23.85 -70.03 -19.30
CA PRO A 138 -24.48 -69.88 -20.61
C PRO A 138 -25.35 -68.62 -20.65
N ASP A 139 -24.81 -67.58 -21.29
CA ASP A 139 -25.50 -66.65 -22.19
C ASP A 139 -26.95 -66.28 -21.80
N THR A 140 -27.11 -65.39 -20.82
CA THR A 140 -28.25 -64.47 -20.81
C THR A 140 -27.77 -63.07 -20.42
N HIS A 141 -27.82 -62.13 -21.38
CA HIS A 141 -27.48 -60.69 -21.28
C HIS A 141 -26.06 -60.32 -21.76
N ASN A 142 -25.86 -60.44 -23.07
CA ASN A 142 -24.85 -59.72 -23.84
C ASN A 142 -25.05 -58.19 -23.69
N LYS A 143 -24.50 -57.60 -22.63
CA LYS A 143 -23.90 -56.28 -22.74
C LYS A 143 -22.42 -56.50 -23.03
N SER A 144 -21.97 -56.04 -24.19
CA SER A 144 -20.56 -56.12 -24.55
C SER A 144 -19.73 -55.44 -23.46
N ALA A 145 -18.54 -55.96 -23.12
CA ALA A 145 -17.63 -55.31 -22.18
C ALA A 145 -17.37 -53.83 -22.56
N ILE A 146 -17.51 -53.49 -23.84
CA ILE A 146 -17.46 -52.13 -24.36
C ILE A 146 -18.62 -51.27 -23.85
N GLU A 147 -19.84 -51.81 -23.73
CA GLU A 147 -21.00 -51.08 -23.20
C GLU A 147 -20.89 -50.85 -21.70
N ILE A 148 -20.30 -51.78 -20.94
CA ILE A 148 -20.04 -51.60 -19.50
C ILE A 148 -19.00 -50.51 -19.28
N ILE A 149 -17.93 -50.48 -20.08
CA ILE A 149 -16.91 -49.43 -20.04
C ILE A 149 -17.51 -48.07 -20.46
N HIS A 150 -18.42 -48.07 -21.43
CA HIS A 150 -19.10 -46.86 -21.89
C HIS A 150 -20.07 -46.31 -20.82
N ASP A 151 -20.81 -47.17 -20.13
CA ASP A 151 -21.72 -46.80 -19.03
C ASP A 151 -20.95 -46.23 -17.82
N LEU A 152 -19.76 -46.76 -17.51
CA LEU A 152 -18.88 -46.24 -16.46
C LEU A 152 -18.31 -44.87 -16.81
N ASN A 153 -17.87 -44.65 -18.06
CA ASN A 153 -17.36 -43.36 -18.51
C ASN A 153 -18.45 -42.26 -18.52
N LEU A 154 -19.68 -42.60 -18.91
CA LEU A 154 -20.80 -41.65 -18.88
C LEU A 154 -21.16 -41.20 -17.46
N ASN A 155 -21.09 -42.09 -16.47
CA ASN A 155 -21.35 -41.74 -15.06
C ASN A 155 -20.26 -40.83 -14.46
N ILE A 156 -18.99 -41.06 -14.81
CA ILE A 156 -17.87 -40.22 -14.35
C ILE A 156 -18.00 -38.80 -14.91
N ILE A 157 -18.33 -38.67 -16.21
CA ILE A 157 -18.53 -37.35 -16.85
C ILE A 157 -19.76 -36.63 -16.28
N SER A 158 -20.85 -37.36 -16.03
CA SER A 158 -22.10 -36.80 -15.48
C SER A 158 -21.95 -36.25 -14.06
N ASN A 159 -21.08 -36.86 -13.25
CA ASN A 159 -20.81 -36.41 -11.89
C ASN A 159 -19.85 -35.21 -11.85
N SER A 160 -18.96 -35.06 -12.84
CA SER A 160 -18.07 -33.90 -12.97
C SER A 160 -18.79 -32.61 -13.40
N VAL A 161 -19.95 -32.71 -14.06
CA VAL A 161 -20.73 -31.54 -14.53
C VAL A 161 -21.69 -31.01 -13.47
N LYS A 162 -22.09 -31.83 -12.48
CA LYS A 162 -23.03 -31.44 -11.40
C LYS A 162 -22.37 -30.68 -10.23
N HIS A 163 -21.05 -30.51 -10.26
CA HIS A 163 -20.28 -29.83 -9.21
C HIS A 163 -19.56 -28.55 -9.69
N ASN A 164 -19.96 -28.00 -10.84
CA ASN A 164 -19.71 -26.61 -11.24
C ASN A 164 -21.02 -25.81 -11.19
#